data_AF-A0A433UEL1-F1
#
_entry.id   AF-A0A433UEL1-F1
#
_cell.length_a   1.000
_cell.length_b   1.000
_cell.length_c   1.000
_cell.angle_alpha   90.00
_cell.angle_beta   90.00
_cell.angle_gamma   90.00
#
_symmetry.space_group_name_H-M   'P 1'
#
loop_
_entity.id
_entity.type
_entity.pdbx_description
1 polymer ?
#
loop_
_entity_poly.entity_id
_entity_poly.type
_entity_poly.pdbx_seq_one_letter_code
_entity_poly.pdbx_strand_id
1 'polypeptide(L)'
;NYLNFVIEELKDPYKNLPKAIWISIILVTCVYVFTNIAYFTTVSPEEIMGGAAVAVMFSKRLFGVMWWCMPVFVSLSTFGGVNGILFTTSRLFYVGGREGHMPQILSMVQIQRLTPMPAVLFMGLLSLLYLASSDIYALINYVGFATWLSIGMAIVVLLYLRWTRPDMPRPIKVHIVWPIIYTIVTVYLVILPLYASPTETGIGLMIICTGIPVYVIFVAWKSKPRAFTDFMDKMTATLQRFFMVVPEQKKH
;
A
#
# COMPACT_ATOMS: atom_id res chain seq x y z
N ASN A 1 -5.46 1.08 1.85
CA ASN A 1 -5.73 0.93 3.30
C ASN A 1 -6.45 -0.39 3.51
N TYR A 2 -5.76 -1.37 4.11
CA TYR A 2 -6.06 -2.81 4.03
C TYR A 2 -7.01 -3.31 5.14
N LEU A 3 -7.63 -2.38 5.89
CA LEU A 3 -8.59 -2.70 6.96
C LEU A 3 -9.84 -3.43 6.45
N ASN A 4 -10.13 -3.33 5.14
CA ASN A 4 -11.24 -4.06 4.53
C ASN A 4 -11.07 -5.59 4.61
N PHE A 5 -9.85 -6.12 4.73
CA PHE A 5 -9.61 -7.55 4.90
C PHE A 5 -10.03 -8.07 6.28
N VAL A 6 -10.15 -7.18 7.27
CA VAL A 6 -10.61 -7.52 8.63
C VAL A 6 -12.13 -7.42 8.73
N ILE A 7 -12.82 -7.00 7.66
CA ILE A 7 -14.30 -6.99 7.61
C ILE A 7 -14.84 -8.41 7.76
N GLU A 8 -14.16 -9.41 7.21
CA GLU A 8 -14.55 -10.83 7.32
C GLU A 8 -14.46 -11.35 8.77
N GLU A 9 -13.61 -10.75 9.60
CA GLU A 9 -13.43 -11.10 11.01
C GLU A 9 -14.33 -10.26 11.95
N LEU A 10 -15.03 -9.25 11.42
CA LEU A 10 -15.84 -8.33 12.22
C LEU A 10 -17.23 -8.91 12.52
N LYS A 11 -17.62 -8.95 13.80
CA LYS A 11 -18.99 -9.28 14.19
C LYS A 11 -19.95 -8.17 13.72
N ASP A 12 -20.96 -8.51 12.91
CA ASP A 12 -21.92 -7.59 12.29
C ASP A 12 -21.28 -6.40 11.52
N PRO A 13 -20.62 -6.68 10.38
CA PRO A 13 -19.85 -5.68 9.64
C PRO A 13 -20.71 -4.49 9.16
N TYR A 14 -21.98 -4.72 8.83
CA TYR A 14 -22.84 -3.67 8.26
C TYR A 14 -23.14 -2.51 9.20
N LYS A 15 -23.19 -2.76 10.52
CA LYS A 15 -23.47 -1.74 11.53
C LYS A 15 -22.20 -1.22 12.18
N ASN A 16 -21.22 -2.10 12.41
CA ASN A 16 -20.03 -1.77 13.17
C ASN A 16 -18.96 -1.11 12.30
N LEU A 17 -18.87 -1.46 11.01
CA LEU A 17 -17.87 -0.88 10.12
C LEU A 17 -18.02 0.64 9.96
N PRO A 18 -19.21 1.22 9.66
CA PRO A 18 -19.34 2.67 9.53
C PRO A 18 -19.05 3.41 10.84
N LYS A 19 -19.47 2.84 11.99
CA LYS A 19 -19.22 3.42 13.32
C LYS A 19 -17.74 3.41 13.66
N ALA A 20 -17.05 2.30 13.41
CA ALA A 20 -15.62 2.17 13.62
C ALA A 20 -14.83 3.17 12.76
N ILE A 21 -15.23 3.35 11.49
CA ILE A 21 -14.62 4.35 10.59
C ILE A 21 -14.78 5.76 11.17
N TRP A 22 -15.99 6.15 11.58
CA TRP A 22 -16.25 7.47 12.14
C TRP A 22 -15.44 7.76 13.41
N ILE A 23 -15.43 6.82 14.36
CA ILE A 23 -14.65 6.96 15.60
C ILE A 23 -13.15 7.06 15.29
N SER A 24 -12.65 6.19 14.40
CA SER A 24 -11.23 6.17 14.04
C SER A 24 -10.79 7.47 13.37
N ILE A 25 -11.57 8.00 12.43
CA ILE A 25 -11.24 9.25 11.72
C ILE A 25 -11.19 10.43 12.70
N ILE A 26 -12.19 10.58 13.57
CA ILE A 26 -12.23 11.67 14.56
C ILE A 26 -11.02 11.57 15.50
N LEU A 27 -10.77 10.39 16.05
CA LEU A 27 -9.68 10.16 16.98
C LEU A 27 -8.31 10.47 16.36
N VAL A 28 -8.05 9.94 15.16
CA VAL A 28 -6.79 10.19 14.44
C VAL A 28 -6.63 11.69 14.13
N THR A 29 -7.70 12.36 13.70
CA THR A 29 -7.69 13.80 13.43
C THR A 29 -7.34 14.60 14.68
N CYS A 30 -7.97 14.30 15.82
CA CYS A 30 -7.66 14.96 17.09
C CYS A 30 -6.20 14.77 17.50
N VAL A 31 -5.68 13.54 17.42
CA VAL A 31 -4.28 13.25 17.77
C VAL A 31 -3.31 14.00 16.86
N TYR A 32 -3.59 14.07 15.55
CA TYR A 32 -2.73 14.81 14.61
C TYR A 32 -2.76 16.31 14.85
N VAL A 33 -3.93 16.88 15.13
CA VAL A 33 -4.06 18.32 15.46
C VAL A 33 -3.30 18.64 16.74
N PHE A 34 -3.48 17.85 17.81
CA PHE A 34 -2.75 18.07 19.06
C PHE A 34 -1.23 17.91 18.89
N THR A 35 -0.78 16.95 18.09
CA THR A 35 0.65 16.76 17.80
C THR A 35 1.22 17.96 17.04
N ASN A 36 0.50 18.48 16.04
CA ASN A 36 0.92 19.67 15.31
C ASN A 36 0.96 20.92 16.21
N ILE A 37 -0.02 21.10 17.09
CA ILE A 37 0.00 22.18 18.09
C ILE A 37 1.23 22.06 19.00
N ALA A 38 1.54 20.86 19.48
CA ALA A 38 2.73 20.62 20.30
C ALA A 38 4.02 20.96 19.55
N TYR A 39 4.14 20.61 18.26
CA TYR A 39 5.30 20.97 17.46
C TYR A 39 5.43 22.48 17.21
N PHE A 40 4.35 23.16 16.81
CA PHE A 40 4.40 24.60 16.53
C PHE A 40 4.60 25.48 17.77
N THR A 41 4.25 24.98 18.96
CA THR A 41 4.46 25.72 20.23
C THR A 41 5.88 25.61 20.75
N THR A 42 6.64 24.59 20.35
CA THR A 42 7.94 24.27 20.94
C THR A 42 9.10 24.38 19.96
N VAL A 43 8.86 24.22 18.66
CA VAL A 43 9.87 24.28 17.59
C VAL A 43 9.53 25.43 16.64
N SER A 44 10.51 26.25 16.27
CA SER A 44 10.30 27.35 15.33
C SER A 44 10.05 26.83 13.91
N PRO A 45 9.24 27.53 13.08
CA PRO A 45 8.96 27.10 11.72
C PRO A 45 10.22 26.88 10.85
N GLU A 46 11.24 27.72 11.04
CA GLU A 46 12.51 27.63 10.30
C GLU A 46 13.26 26.31 10.61
N GLU A 47 13.24 25.86 11.86
CA GLU A 47 13.86 24.59 12.25
C GLU A 47 13.08 23.37 11.77
N ILE A 48 11.74 23.47 11.68
CA ILE A 48 10.90 22.41 11.10
C ILE A 48 11.22 22.21 9.62
N MET A 49 11.48 23.30 8.90
CA MET A 49 11.83 23.24 7.47
C MET A 49 13.26 22.71 7.24
N GLY A 50 14.20 22.96 8.15
CA GLY A 50 15.59 22.50 8.05
C GLY A 50 15.87 21.10 8.59
N GLY A 51 15.01 20.55 9.45
CA GLY A 51 15.26 19.30 10.18
C GLY A 51 14.49 18.09 9.67
N ALA A 52 15.19 17.08 9.14
CA ALA A 52 14.59 15.80 8.72
C ALA A 52 13.92 15.00 9.87
N ALA A 53 14.18 15.35 11.15
CA ALA A 53 13.67 14.64 12.32
C ALA A 53 13.05 15.60 13.37
N VAL A 54 11.90 16.20 13.02
CA VAL A 54 11.15 17.15 13.87
C VAL A 54 10.86 16.59 15.28
N ALA A 55 10.51 15.30 15.37
CA ALA A 55 10.25 14.62 16.65
C ALA A 55 11.45 14.61 17.60
N VAL A 56 12.68 14.44 17.08
CA VAL A 56 13.89 14.43 17.91
C VAL A 56 14.23 15.84 18.39
N MET A 57 14.02 16.84 17.53
CA MET A 57 14.21 18.26 17.88
C MET A 57 13.22 18.69 18.98
N PHE A 58 11.96 18.29 18.85
CA PHE A 58 10.94 18.47 19.87
C PHE A 58 11.37 17.89 21.23
N SER A 59 11.82 16.62 21.25
CA SER A 59 12.18 15.96 22.49
C SER A 59 13.45 16.48 23.13
N LYS A 60 14.43 16.95 22.36
CA LYS A 60 15.61 17.62 22.90
C LYS A 60 15.25 18.90 23.65
N ARG A 61 14.29 19.68 23.16
CA ARG A 61 13.83 20.91 23.82
C ARG A 61 12.99 20.64 25.06
N LEU A 62 12.13 19.63 25.04
CA LEU A 62 11.19 19.37 26.14
C LEU A 62 11.78 18.52 27.26
N PHE A 63 12.50 17.46 26.91
CA PHE A 63 12.89 16.40 27.85
C PHE A 63 14.37 16.43 28.26
N GLY A 64 15.19 17.29 27.64
CA GLY A 64 16.59 17.48 27.99
C GLY A 64 17.38 16.18 28.01
N VAL A 65 17.53 15.58 29.20
CA VAL A 65 18.26 14.32 29.47
C VAL A 65 17.54 13.08 28.89
N MET A 66 16.21 13.08 28.80
CA MET A 66 15.40 11.94 28.32
C MET A 66 15.10 12.00 26.81
N TRP A 67 15.87 12.76 26.04
CA TRP A 67 15.65 12.94 24.60
C TRP A 67 15.75 11.64 23.79
N TRP A 68 16.52 10.66 24.26
CA TRP A 68 16.78 9.38 23.60
C TRP A 68 15.56 8.45 23.57
N CYS A 69 14.58 8.63 24.46
CA CYS A 69 13.36 7.84 24.46
C CYS A 69 12.53 8.05 23.18
N MET A 70 12.47 9.28 22.67
CA MET A 70 11.67 9.61 21.49
C MET A 70 12.12 8.87 20.23
N PRO A 71 13.40 8.90 19.80
CA PRO A 71 13.83 8.13 18.65
C PRO A 71 13.61 6.64 18.84
N VAL A 72 13.77 6.08 20.05
CA VAL A 72 13.47 4.67 20.32
C VAL A 72 11.99 4.35 20.06
N PHE A 73 11.05 5.15 20.58
CA PHE A 73 9.63 4.94 20.32
C PHE A 73 9.24 5.14 18.85
N VAL A 74 9.81 6.14 18.18
CA VAL A 74 9.60 6.39 16.75
C VAL A 74 10.15 5.23 15.91
N SER A 75 11.33 4.70 16.24
CA SER A 75 11.90 3.52 15.60
C SER A 75 11.06 2.26 15.82
N LEU A 76 10.55 2.04 17.03
CA LEU A 76 9.64 0.91 17.30
C LEU A 76 8.32 1.04 16.52
N SER A 77 7.77 2.25 16.40
CA SER A 77 6.56 2.53 15.62
C SER A 77 6.77 2.27 14.13
N THR A 78 7.86 2.78 13.55
CA THR A 78 8.20 2.56 12.13
C THR A 78 8.49 1.09 11.84
N PHE A 79 9.18 0.38 12.75
CA PHE A 79 9.39 -1.06 12.65
C PHE A 79 8.06 -1.83 12.64
N GLY A 80 7.12 -1.48 13.52
CA GLY A 80 5.77 -2.04 13.54
C GLY A 80 5.01 -1.77 12.24
N GLY A 81 5.12 -0.56 11.70
CA GLY A 81 4.50 -0.16 10.42
C GLY A 81 5.00 -0.99 9.24
N VAL A 82 6.32 -1.14 9.11
CA VAL A 82 6.93 -1.96 8.04
C VAL A 82 6.52 -3.43 8.17
N ASN A 83 6.53 -3.98 9.39
CA ASN A 83 6.11 -5.35 9.63
C ASN A 83 4.63 -5.57 9.24
N GLY A 84 3.74 -4.62 9.57
CA GLY A 84 2.33 -4.68 9.16
C GLY A 84 2.13 -4.62 7.65
N ILE A 85 2.93 -3.79 6.95
CA ILE A 85 2.90 -3.71 5.48
C ILE A 85 3.40 -5.03 4.86
N LEU A 86 4.45 -5.65 5.42
CA LEU A 86 4.96 -6.94 4.95
C LEU A 86 3.89 -8.04 5.03
N PHE A 87 3.13 -8.12 6.13
CA PHE A 87 2.04 -9.08 6.27
C PHE A 87 0.87 -8.84 5.32
N THR A 88 0.47 -7.59 5.13
CA THR A 88 -0.65 -7.26 4.24
C THR A 88 -0.30 -7.48 2.78
N THR A 89 0.94 -7.18 2.40
CA THR A 89 1.37 -7.30 1.01
C THR A 89 1.71 -8.74 0.62
N SER A 90 2.21 -9.56 1.55
CA SER A 90 2.39 -10.99 1.27
C SER A 90 1.06 -11.68 0.93
N ARG A 91 -0.03 -11.32 1.62
CA ARG A 91 -1.39 -11.79 1.29
C ARG A 91 -1.83 -11.33 -0.10
N LEU A 92 -1.51 -10.09 -0.49
CA LEU A 92 -1.83 -9.58 -1.82
C LEU A 92 -1.13 -10.39 -2.92
N PHE A 93 0.17 -10.71 -2.76
CA PHE A 93 0.88 -11.58 -3.70
C PHE A 93 0.34 -12.99 -3.73
N TYR A 94 -0.03 -13.53 -2.57
CA TYR A 94 -0.64 -14.85 -2.45
C TYR A 94 -1.93 -14.95 -3.28
N VAL A 95 -2.86 -14.00 -3.09
CA VAL A 95 -4.11 -13.94 -3.86
C VAL A 95 -3.84 -13.63 -5.34
N GLY A 96 -2.90 -12.74 -5.65
CA GLY A 96 -2.52 -12.43 -7.04
C GLY A 96 -1.94 -13.62 -7.80
N GLY A 97 -1.20 -14.50 -7.11
CA GLY A 97 -0.72 -15.77 -7.67
C GLY A 97 -1.85 -16.78 -7.93
N ARG A 98 -2.86 -16.82 -7.05
CA ARG A 98 -4.05 -17.67 -7.23
C ARG A 98 -4.89 -17.31 -8.45
N GLU A 99 -5.04 -16.03 -8.72
CA GLU A 99 -5.76 -15.53 -9.90
C GLU A 99 -4.93 -15.64 -11.20
N GLY A 100 -3.70 -16.18 -11.13
CA GLY A 100 -2.83 -16.37 -12.30
C GLY A 100 -2.20 -15.08 -12.84
N HIS A 101 -2.29 -13.98 -12.08
CA HIS A 101 -1.71 -12.68 -12.45
C HIS A 101 -0.23 -12.53 -12.06
N MET A 102 0.26 -13.38 -11.16
CA MET A 102 1.65 -13.40 -10.70
C MET A 102 2.30 -14.78 -10.90
N PRO A 103 3.63 -14.86 -11.04
CA PRO A 103 4.34 -16.14 -11.05
C PRO A 103 4.00 -17.00 -9.82
N GLN A 104 3.70 -18.28 -10.04
CA GLN A 104 3.24 -19.19 -8.98
C GLN A 104 4.22 -19.31 -7.80
N ILE A 105 5.51 -19.03 -8.03
CA ILE A 105 6.53 -19.04 -6.97
C ILE A 105 6.28 -18.02 -5.87
N LEU A 106 5.69 -16.86 -6.20
CA LEU A 106 5.38 -15.81 -5.23
C LEU A 106 4.19 -16.19 -4.34
N SER A 107 3.34 -17.13 -4.77
CA SER A 107 2.27 -17.70 -3.95
C SER A 107 2.68 -18.97 -3.19
N MET A 108 3.90 -19.49 -3.39
CA MET A 108 4.34 -20.71 -2.68
C MET A 108 4.67 -20.42 -1.21
N VAL A 109 4.39 -21.41 -0.37
CA VAL A 109 4.56 -21.32 1.09
C VAL A 109 5.65 -22.28 1.53
N GLN A 110 6.52 -21.84 2.45
CA GLN A 110 7.60 -22.66 2.98
C GLN A 110 7.09 -23.75 3.92
N ILE A 111 7.58 -24.99 3.79
CA ILE A 111 7.09 -26.15 4.56
C ILE A 111 7.31 -25.98 6.07
N GLN A 112 8.50 -25.55 6.48
CA GLN A 112 8.89 -25.54 7.89
C GLN A 112 8.25 -24.41 8.70
N ARG A 113 8.03 -23.25 8.08
CA ARG A 113 7.58 -22.02 8.76
C ARG A 113 6.18 -21.57 8.34
N LEU A 114 5.59 -22.20 7.32
CA LEU A 114 4.29 -21.82 6.75
C LEU A 114 4.20 -20.34 6.33
N THR A 115 5.34 -19.73 5.98
CA THR A 115 5.44 -18.33 5.56
C THR A 115 5.68 -18.21 4.05
N PRO A 116 5.10 -17.21 3.37
CA PRO A 116 5.33 -16.92 1.95
C PRO A 116 6.69 -16.24 1.73
N MET A 117 7.76 -17.01 1.95
CA MET A 117 9.13 -16.48 2.00
C MET A 117 9.62 -15.88 0.67
N PRO A 118 9.34 -16.46 -0.53
CA PRO A 118 9.71 -15.84 -1.80
C PRO A 118 9.08 -14.46 -2.02
N ALA A 119 7.83 -14.26 -1.60
CA ALA A 119 7.15 -12.97 -1.69
C ALA A 119 7.81 -11.92 -0.76
N VAL A 120 8.17 -12.32 0.46
CA VAL A 120 8.85 -11.44 1.42
C VAL A 120 10.25 -11.06 0.92
N LEU A 121 11.01 -12.01 0.37
CA LEU A 121 12.33 -11.72 -0.22
C LEU A 121 12.23 -10.78 -1.42
N PHE A 122 11.27 -11.02 -2.31
CA PHE A 122 11.03 -10.15 -3.46
C PHE A 122 10.72 -8.71 -3.01
N MET A 123 9.88 -8.57 -1.98
CA MET A 123 9.58 -7.26 -1.40
C MET A 123 10.76 -6.61 -0.70
N GLY A 124 11.56 -7.39 0.03
CA GLY A 124 12.79 -6.89 0.63
C GLY A 124 13.76 -6.35 -0.43
N LEU A 125 13.93 -7.09 -1.53
CA LEU A 125 14.79 -6.68 -2.63
C LEU A 125 14.28 -5.41 -3.32
N LEU A 126 12.98 -5.32 -3.60
CA LEU A 126 12.37 -4.10 -4.14
C LEU A 126 12.51 -2.91 -3.17
N SER A 127 12.31 -3.14 -1.87
CA SER A 127 12.47 -2.10 -0.86
C SER A 127 13.90 -1.58 -0.79
N LEU A 128 14.91 -2.45 -0.94
CA LEU A 128 16.32 -2.06 -1.00
C LEU A 128 16.63 -1.25 -2.26
N LEU A 129 16.02 -1.60 -3.39
CA LEU A 129 16.13 -0.84 -4.64
C LEU A 129 15.54 0.56 -4.48
N TYR A 130 14.35 0.68 -3.89
CA TYR A 130 13.74 1.98 -3.60
C TYR A 130 14.56 2.79 -2.59
N LEU A 131 15.22 2.15 -1.61
CA LEU A 131 16.09 2.82 -0.64
C LEU A 131 17.35 3.42 -1.28
N ALA A 132 17.78 2.91 -2.43
CA ALA A 132 18.90 3.49 -3.18
C ALA A 132 18.56 4.86 -3.82
N SER A 133 17.28 5.24 -3.85
CA SER A 133 16.84 6.57 -4.25
C SER A 133 17.06 7.58 -3.12
N SER A 134 17.68 8.73 -3.44
CA SER A 134 18.13 9.71 -2.44
C SER A 134 17.05 10.65 -1.91
N ASP A 135 15.88 10.74 -2.57
CA ASP A 135 14.84 11.72 -2.20
C ASP A 135 13.55 11.07 -1.70
N ILE A 136 13.32 11.18 -0.38
CA ILE A 136 12.13 10.67 0.29
C ILE A 136 10.87 11.43 -0.15
N TYR A 137 10.96 12.73 -0.43
CA TYR A 137 9.81 13.53 -0.85
C TYR A 137 9.34 13.14 -2.24
N ALA A 138 10.27 12.88 -3.16
CA ALA A 138 9.95 12.35 -4.48
C ALA A 138 9.25 10.99 -4.39
N LEU A 139 9.72 10.10 -3.48
CA LEU A 139 9.07 8.81 -3.23
C LEU A 139 7.65 8.98 -2.68
N ILE A 140 7.43 9.93 -1.77
CA ILE A 140 6.11 10.25 -1.22
C ILE A 140 5.18 10.73 -2.33
N ASN A 141 5.64 11.61 -3.22
CA ASN A 141 4.86 12.12 -4.35
C ASN A 141 4.51 11.00 -5.34
N TYR A 142 5.47 10.11 -5.67
CA TYR A 142 5.23 8.93 -6.51
C TYR A 142 4.14 8.02 -5.93
N VAL A 143 4.28 7.61 -4.67
CA VAL A 143 3.31 6.71 -4.01
C VAL A 143 1.97 7.40 -3.86
N GLY A 144 1.97 8.69 -3.50
CA GLY A 144 0.79 9.53 -3.35
C GLY A 144 -0.01 9.57 -4.65
N PHE A 145 0.63 9.94 -5.77
CA PHE A 145 -0.01 9.96 -7.08
C PHE A 145 -0.58 8.61 -7.47
N ALA A 146 0.20 7.53 -7.36
CA ALA A 146 -0.26 6.18 -7.72
C ALA A 146 -1.45 5.73 -6.86
N THR A 147 -1.42 6.05 -5.57
CA THR A 147 -2.50 5.73 -4.62
C THR A 147 -3.77 6.51 -4.94
N TRP A 148 -3.66 7.82 -5.17
CA TRP A 148 -4.81 8.67 -5.51
C TRP A 148 -5.43 8.31 -6.85
N LEU A 149 -4.60 7.95 -7.84
CA LEU A 149 -5.07 7.46 -9.14
C LEU A 149 -5.83 6.13 -8.99
N SER A 150 -5.28 5.18 -8.22
CA SER A 150 -5.94 3.89 -7.96
C SER A 150 -7.28 4.05 -7.21
N ILE A 151 -7.31 4.90 -6.18
CA ILE A 151 -8.54 5.21 -5.43
C ILE A 151 -9.56 5.93 -6.32
N GLY A 152 -9.12 6.91 -7.12
CA GLY A 152 -9.97 7.62 -8.06
C GLY A 152 -10.63 6.68 -9.07
N MET A 153 -9.85 5.78 -9.66
CA MET A 153 -10.35 4.73 -10.55
C MET A 153 -11.38 3.83 -9.86
N ALA A 154 -11.12 3.40 -8.62
CA ALA A 154 -12.06 2.56 -7.87
C ALA A 154 -13.41 3.27 -7.62
N ILE A 155 -13.40 4.58 -7.38
CA ILE A 155 -14.61 5.36 -7.11
C ILE A 155 -15.38 5.65 -8.40
N VAL A 156 -14.68 5.93 -9.50
CA VAL A 156 -15.31 6.02 -10.83
C VAL A 156 -15.97 4.70 -11.20
N VAL A 157 -15.31 3.56 -10.95
CA VAL A 157 -15.90 2.22 -11.13
C VAL A 157 -17.12 2.04 -10.23
N LEU A 158 -17.09 2.51 -8.98
CA LEU A 158 -18.26 2.46 -8.09
C LEU A 158 -19.44 3.28 -8.63
N LEU A 159 -19.18 4.48 -9.16
CA LEU A 159 -20.19 5.31 -9.81
C LEU A 159 -20.74 4.65 -11.09
N TYR A 160 -19.85 4.06 -11.91
CA TYR A 160 -20.22 3.33 -13.12
C TYR A 160 -21.09 2.10 -12.80
N LEU A 161 -20.67 1.26 -11.85
CA LEU A 161 -21.44 0.11 -11.37
C LEU A 161 -22.79 0.53 -10.79
N ARG A 162 -22.86 1.73 -10.20
CA ARG A 162 -24.11 2.28 -9.69
C ARG A 162 -25.13 2.54 -10.79
N TRP A 163 -24.66 2.92 -11.98
CA TRP A 163 -25.49 3.17 -13.16
C TRP A 163 -25.78 1.89 -13.95
N THR A 164 -24.78 1.04 -14.19
CA THR A 164 -24.93 -0.16 -15.04
C THR A 164 -25.62 -1.33 -14.35
N ARG A 165 -25.45 -1.50 -13.02
CA ARG A 165 -26.04 -2.61 -12.24
C ARG A 165 -26.72 -2.11 -10.96
N PRO A 166 -27.90 -1.47 -11.07
CA PRO A 166 -28.61 -0.91 -9.91
C PRO A 166 -29.12 -1.97 -8.93
N ASP A 167 -29.47 -3.17 -9.39
CA ASP A 167 -30.18 -4.20 -8.61
C ASP A 167 -29.30 -5.13 -7.77
N MET A 168 -27.98 -4.92 -7.76
CA MET A 168 -27.07 -5.72 -6.94
C MET A 168 -27.36 -5.49 -5.45
N PRO A 169 -27.44 -6.53 -4.61
CA PRO A 169 -27.63 -6.38 -3.17
C PRO A 169 -26.43 -5.63 -2.58
N ARG A 170 -26.65 -4.38 -2.17
CA ARG A 170 -25.62 -3.50 -1.58
C ARG A 170 -25.81 -3.45 -0.07
N PRO A 171 -24.88 -4.01 0.71
CA PRO A 171 -25.07 -4.07 2.15
C PRO A 171 -24.92 -2.72 2.87
N ILE A 172 -24.19 -1.78 2.29
CA ILE A 172 -24.04 -0.40 2.78
C ILE A 172 -24.40 0.56 1.65
N LYS A 173 -25.46 1.35 1.84
CA LYS A 173 -25.89 2.38 0.88
C LYS A 173 -25.51 3.76 1.42
N VAL A 174 -24.54 4.40 0.78
CA VAL A 174 -24.19 5.80 1.02
C VAL A 174 -24.88 6.72 0.00
N HIS A 175 -25.20 7.95 0.41
CA HIS A 175 -25.81 8.95 -0.47
C HIS A 175 -24.88 9.26 -1.66
N ILE A 176 -25.43 9.43 -2.87
CA ILE A 176 -24.66 9.59 -4.13
C ILE A 176 -23.77 10.85 -4.12
N VAL A 177 -24.18 11.87 -3.36
CA VAL A 177 -23.43 13.12 -3.19
C VAL A 177 -22.01 12.86 -2.66
N TRP A 178 -21.81 11.89 -1.75
CA TRP A 178 -20.50 11.61 -1.17
C TRP A 178 -19.48 11.08 -2.19
N PRO A 179 -19.77 10.02 -2.99
CA PRO A 179 -18.90 9.60 -4.08
C PRO A 179 -18.62 10.70 -5.12
N ILE A 180 -19.58 11.56 -5.43
CA ILE A 180 -19.38 12.66 -6.39
C ILE A 180 -18.37 13.68 -5.86
N ILE A 181 -18.57 14.16 -4.62
CA ILE A 181 -17.64 15.09 -3.97
C ILE A 181 -16.25 14.46 -3.91
N TYR A 182 -16.16 13.18 -3.50
CA TYR A 182 -14.89 12.50 -3.42
C TYR A 182 -14.21 12.39 -4.80
N THR A 183 -14.98 12.11 -5.86
CA THR A 183 -14.45 12.06 -7.24
C THR A 183 -13.83 13.40 -7.64
N ILE A 184 -14.50 14.52 -7.37
CA ILE A 184 -13.99 15.87 -7.65
C ILE A 184 -12.68 16.11 -6.90
N VAL A 185 -12.63 15.76 -5.62
CA VAL A 185 -11.41 15.90 -4.79
C VAL A 185 -10.28 15.03 -5.32
N THR A 186 -10.54 13.77 -5.70
CA THR A 186 -9.52 12.89 -6.28
C THR A 186 -8.98 13.42 -7.61
N VAL A 187 -9.84 13.96 -8.48
CA VAL A 187 -9.39 14.57 -9.74
C VAL A 187 -8.46 15.75 -9.46
N TYR A 188 -8.81 16.60 -8.50
CA TYR A 188 -7.96 17.70 -8.07
C TYR A 188 -6.60 17.20 -7.52
N LEU A 189 -6.62 16.19 -6.65
CA LEU A 189 -5.40 15.59 -6.06
C LEU A 189 -4.53 14.82 -7.06
N VAL A 190 -5.06 14.46 -8.24
CA VAL A 190 -4.28 13.87 -9.34
C VAL A 190 -3.69 14.97 -10.23
N ILE A 191 -4.43 16.06 -10.48
CA ILE A 191 -3.98 17.18 -11.31
C ILE A 191 -2.92 18.04 -10.61
N LEU A 192 -3.03 18.22 -9.29
CA LEU A 192 -2.12 19.09 -8.54
C LEU A 192 -0.67 18.59 -8.57
N PRO A 193 -0.34 17.31 -8.30
CA PRO A 193 1.01 16.78 -8.45
C PRO A 193 1.53 16.84 -9.89
N LEU A 194 0.66 16.67 -10.89
CA LEU A 194 1.00 16.83 -12.32
C LEU A 194 1.51 18.24 -12.63
N TYR A 195 0.96 19.27 -11.98
CA TYR A 195 1.41 20.65 -12.14
C TYR A 195 2.62 20.99 -11.25
N ALA A 196 2.61 20.54 -9.99
CA ALA A 196 3.64 20.88 -9.01
C ALA A 196 4.98 20.17 -9.27
N SER A 197 4.92 18.87 -9.61
CA SER A 197 6.10 18.02 -9.82
C SER A 197 5.89 17.12 -11.06
N PRO A 198 5.94 17.69 -12.28
CA PRO A 198 5.63 16.97 -13.52
C PRO A 198 6.62 15.83 -13.83
N THR A 199 7.88 15.96 -13.43
CA THR A 199 8.92 14.94 -13.64
C THR A 199 8.68 13.70 -12.80
N GLU A 200 8.47 13.86 -11.49
CA GLU A 200 8.19 12.78 -10.55
C GLU A 200 6.88 12.06 -10.90
N THR A 201 5.84 12.84 -11.21
CA THR A 201 4.53 12.30 -11.59
C THR A 201 4.59 11.58 -12.93
N GLY A 202 5.37 12.10 -13.90
CA GLY A 202 5.60 11.47 -15.19
C GLY A 202 6.28 10.11 -15.06
N ILE A 203 7.28 9.98 -14.19
CA ILE A 203 7.93 8.69 -13.88
C ILE A 203 6.92 7.75 -13.21
N GLY A 204 6.13 8.23 -12.24
CA GLY A 204 5.07 7.44 -11.62
C GLY A 204 4.06 6.90 -12.63
N LEU A 205 3.63 7.73 -13.58
CA LEU A 205 2.75 7.33 -14.67
C LEU A 205 3.43 6.31 -15.59
N MET A 206 4.70 6.50 -15.94
CA MET A 206 5.45 5.51 -16.73
C MET A 206 5.52 4.16 -16.02
N ILE A 207 5.80 4.13 -14.71
CA ILE A 207 5.81 2.88 -13.92
C ILE A 207 4.44 2.20 -13.99
N ILE A 208 3.35 2.94 -13.83
CA ILE A 208 1.99 2.39 -13.95
C ILE A 208 1.75 1.86 -15.38
N CYS A 209 2.15 2.62 -16.39
CA CYS A 209 2.02 2.23 -17.79
C CYS A 209 2.86 0.99 -18.13
N THR A 210 4.03 0.78 -17.51
CA THR A 210 4.80 -0.47 -17.67
C THR A 210 4.08 -1.70 -17.11
N GLY A 211 3.07 -1.51 -16.25
CA GLY A 211 2.18 -2.58 -15.83
C GLY A 211 1.34 -3.16 -16.97
N ILE A 212 1.01 -2.37 -18.00
CA ILE A 212 0.22 -2.81 -19.17
C ILE A 212 0.99 -3.84 -20.02
N PRO A 213 2.22 -3.57 -20.52
CA PRO A 213 2.96 -4.56 -21.29
C PRO A 213 3.30 -5.79 -20.45
N VAL A 214 3.59 -5.63 -19.15
CA VAL A 214 3.79 -6.77 -18.24
C VAL A 214 2.52 -7.62 -18.17
N TYR A 215 1.35 -7.02 -18.00
CA TYR A 215 0.08 -7.75 -18.00
C TYR A 215 -0.18 -8.47 -19.33
N VAL A 216 0.09 -7.82 -20.46
CA VAL A 216 -0.09 -8.43 -21.79
C VAL A 216 0.84 -9.63 -21.98
N ILE A 217 2.11 -9.51 -21.61
CA ILE A 217 3.12 -10.57 -21.75
C ILE A 217 2.84 -11.74 -20.79
N PHE A 218 2.51 -11.46 -19.53
CA PHE A 218 2.38 -12.51 -18.52
C PHE A 218 1.00 -13.17 -18.48
N VAL A 219 -0.08 -12.42 -18.74
CA VAL A 219 -1.47 -12.88 -18.57
C VAL A 219 -2.21 -13.03 -19.89
N ALA A 220 -2.18 -12.01 -20.77
CA ALA A 220 -2.96 -12.05 -22.02
C ALA A 220 -2.34 -12.97 -23.09
N TRP A 221 -1.02 -13.16 -23.06
CA TRP A 221 -0.32 -14.03 -23.99
C TRP A 221 -0.51 -15.51 -23.65
N LYS A 222 -1.58 -16.10 -24.18
CA LYS A 222 -1.90 -17.53 -24.03
C LYS A 222 -0.99 -18.47 -24.82
N SER A 223 -0.29 -17.97 -25.85
CA SER A 223 0.61 -18.73 -26.73
C SER A 223 2.09 -18.47 -26.43
N LYS A 224 2.51 -18.69 -25.17
CA LYS A 224 3.93 -18.55 -24.79
C LYS A 224 4.79 -19.57 -25.56
N PRO A 225 5.99 -19.18 -26.06
CA PRO A 225 6.93 -20.12 -26.63
C PRO A 225 7.30 -21.19 -25.58
N ARG A 226 7.31 -22.48 -25.97
CA ARG A 226 7.63 -23.59 -25.05
C ARG A 226 8.96 -23.37 -24.31
N ALA A 227 9.96 -22.80 -24.97
CA ALA A 227 11.25 -22.46 -24.36
C ALA A 227 11.15 -21.46 -23.18
N PHE A 228 10.22 -20.50 -23.24
CA PHE A 228 10.02 -19.53 -22.16
C PHE A 228 9.29 -20.16 -20.97
N THR A 229 8.30 -21.00 -21.25
CA THR A 229 7.60 -21.77 -20.20
C THR A 229 8.57 -22.75 -19.53
N ASP A 230 9.36 -23.49 -20.31
CA ASP A 230 10.38 -24.42 -19.79
C ASP A 230 11.44 -23.71 -18.95
N PHE A 231 11.86 -22.50 -19.34
CA PHE A 231 12.78 -21.68 -18.54
C PHE A 231 12.14 -21.25 -17.21
N MET A 232 10.92 -20.72 -17.27
CA MET A 232 10.18 -20.30 -16.08
C MET A 232 9.91 -21.48 -15.13
N ASP A 233 9.60 -22.65 -15.66
CA ASP A 233 9.36 -23.88 -14.88
C ASP A 233 10.65 -24.39 -14.25
N LYS A 234 11.78 -24.39 -14.98
CA LYS A 234 13.11 -24.72 -14.43
C LYS A 234 13.54 -23.75 -13.34
N MET A 235 13.35 -22.44 -13.56
CA MET A 235 13.66 -21.41 -12.58
C MET A 235 12.78 -21.57 -11.33
N THR A 236 11.49 -21.79 -11.53
CA THR A 236 10.53 -22.07 -10.45
C THR A 236 10.94 -23.31 -9.67
N ALA A 237 11.24 -24.43 -10.33
CA ALA A 237 11.68 -25.66 -9.68
C ALA A 237 13.01 -25.51 -8.91
N THR A 238 13.95 -24.71 -9.45
CA THR A 238 15.24 -24.43 -8.79
C THR A 238 15.04 -23.63 -7.52
N LEU A 239 14.28 -22.54 -7.59
CA LEU A 239 13.94 -21.71 -6.45
C LEU A 239 13.06 -22.49 -5.44
N GLN A 240 12.19 -23.36 -5.92
CA GLN A 240 11.34 -24.20 -5.09
C GLN A 240 12.15 -25.18 -4.23
N ARG A 241 13.18 -25.81 -4.83
CA ARG A 241 14.14 -26.67 -4.12
C ARG A 241 15.02 -25.89 -3.17
N PHE A 242 15.54 -24.73 -3.61
CA PHE A 242 16.40 -23.89 -2.79
C PHE A 242 15.69 -23.38 -1.54
N PHE A 243 14.42 -23.00 -1.68
CA PHE A 243 13.64 -22.41 -0.62
C PHE A 243 12.73 -23.39 0.14
N MET A 244 12.69 -24.67 -0.25
CA MET A 244 11.81 -25.69 0.34
C MET A 244 10.36 -25.18 0.44
N VAL A 245 9.86 -24.62 -0.66
CA VAL A 245 8.50 -24.09 -0.77
C VAL A 245 7.61 -25.05 -1.55
N VAL A 246 6.33 -25.10 -1.19
CA VAL A 246 5.36 -26.00 -1.80
C VAL A 246 4.24 -25.17 -2.42
N PRO A 247 3.69 -25.61 -3.57
CA PRO A 247 2.52 -24.97 -4.15
C PRO A 247 1.33 -25.10 -3.20
N GLU A 248 0.40 -24.16 -3.27
CA GLU A 248 -0.84 -24.24 -2.50
C GLU A 248 -1.59 -25.55 -2.82
N GLN A 249 -2.01 -26.29 -1.79
CA GLN A 249 -3.00 -27.35 -1.98
C GLN A 249 -4.31 -26.68 -2.40
N LYS A 250 -4.72 -26.86 -3.66
CA LYS A 250 -6.06 -26.48 -4.11
C LYS A 250 -7.06 -27.24 -3.21
N LYS A 251 -7.69 -26.53 -2.27
CA LYS A 251 -8.90 -27.02 -1.62
C LYS A 251 -9.95 -27.19 -2.71
N HIS A 252 -10.20 -28.45 -3.08
CA HIS A 252 -11.37 -28.84 -3.85
C HIS A 252 -12.64 -28.64 -3.03
#